data_AF-A0A7X6WEH2-F1
#
_entry.id   AF-A0A7X6WEH2-F1
#
_cell.length_a   1.000
_cell.length_b   1.000
_cell.length_c   1.000
_cell.angle_alpha   90.00
_cell.angle_beta   90.00
_cell.angle_gamma   90.00
#
_symmetry.space_group_name_H-M   'P 1'
#
loop_
_entity.id
_entity.type
_entity.pdbx_description
1 polymer ?
#
loop_
_entity_poly.entity_id
_entity_poly.type
_entity_poly.pdbx_seq_one_letter_code
_entity_poly.pdbx_strand_id
1 'polypeptide(L)' 'MFGGKIGFWEVVLLLVVALVVVGPKKLPEVGRSIGKAINEFKKGSKEMTDEFKNSLDDDDEKDA' A
#
# COMPACT_ATOMS: atom_id res chain seq x y z
N MET A 1 23.12 -5.61 25.93
CA MET A 1 21.66 -5.49 26.15
C MET A 1 21.06 -4.96 24.85
N PHE A 2 20.21 -5.75 24.22
CA PHE A 2 19.59 -5.50 22.91
C PHE A 2 18.59 -4.33 23.00
N GLY A 3 19.07 -3.09 23.03
CA GLY A 3 18.21 -1.94 23.29
C GLY A 3 18.70 -0.67 22.62
N GLY A 4 18.01 -0.26 21.56
CA GLY A 4 18.06 1.13 21.12
C GLY A 4 17.54 1.36 19.71
N LYS A 5 17.99 0.56 18.74
CA LYS A 5 17.61 0.71 17.33
C LYS A 5 17.71 -0.66 16.71
N ILE A 6 16.60 -1.18 16.16
CA ILE A 6 16.65 -2.38 15.34
C ILE A 6 17.67 -2.09 14.23
N GLY A 7 18.84 -2.71 14.34
CA GLY A 7 19.93 -2.56 13.39
C GLY A 7 19.54 -3.24 12.09
N PHE A 8 20.13 -2.78 10.98
CA PHE A 8 19.96 -3.43 9.67
C PHE A 8 20.16 -4.95 9.76
N TRP A 9 21.14 -5.40 10.52
CA TRP A 9 21.43 -6.81 10.76
C TRP A 9 20.31 -7.58 11.48
N GLU A 10 19.62 -6.96 12.44
CA GLU A 10 18.50 -7.60 13.14
C GLU A 10 17.28 -7.73 12.22
N VAL A 11 17.00 -6.72 11.39
CA VAL A 11 15.94 -6.80 10.36
C VAL A 11 16.25 -7.93 9.37
N VAL A 12 17.50 -8.03 8.89
CA VAL A 12 17.91 -9.08 7.95
C VAL A 12 17.73 -10.46 8.57
N LEU A 13 18.13 -10.66 9.83
CA LEU A 13 17.95 -11.93 10.54
C LEU A 13 16.46 -12.31 10.64
N LEU A 14 15.61 -11.36 11.02
CA LEU A 14 14.15 -11.56 11.08
C LEU A 14 13.57 -11.89 9.69
N LEU A 15 14.03 -11.20 8.65
CA LEU A 15 13.63 -11.47 7.27
C LEU A 15 14.01 -12.88 6.83
N VAL A 16 15.20 -13.37 7.19
CA VAL A 16 15.64 -14.74 6.88
C VAL A 16 14.74 -15.76 7.56
N VAL A 17 14.40 -15.57 8.85
CA VAL A 17 13.48 -16.48 9.55
C VAL A 17 12.10 -16.46 8.91
N ALA A 18 11.55 -15.29 8.60
CA ALA A 18 10.27 -15.16 7.91
C ALA A 18 10.30 -15.81 6.52
N LEU A 19 11.42 -15.68 5.80
CA LEU A 19 11.66 -16.28 4.50
C LEU A 19 11.73 -17.80 4.54
N VAL A 20 12.24 -18.40 5.61
CA VAL A 20 12.25 -19.87 5.77
C VAL A 20 10.83 -20.38 5.97
N VAL A 21 10.00 -19.67 6.74
CA VAL A 21 8.61 -20.04 7.00
C VAL A 21 7.72 -19.85 5.76
N VAL A 22 7.83 -18.71 5.09
CA VAL A 22 6.97 -18.34 3.95
C VAL A 22 7.52 -18.87 2.61
N GLY A 23 8.84 -18.91 2.48
CA GLY A 23 9.58 -19.25 1.26
C GLY A 23 9.94 -18.02 0.41
N PRO A 24 11.18 -17.89 -0.09
CA PRO A 24 11.62 -16.73 -0.89
C PRO A 24 10.89 -16.58 -2.22
N LYS A 25 10.37 -17.68 -2.77
CA LYS A 25 9.57 -17.67 -4.00
C LYS A 25 8.15 -17.14 -3.78
N LYS A 26 7.61 -17.22 -2.55
CA LYS A 26 6.24 -16.78 -2.24
C LYS A 26 6.16 -15.31 -1.84
N LEU A 27 7.24 -14.72 -1.32
CA LEU A 27 7.31 -13.28 -1.09
C LEU A 27 6.97 -12.42 -2.33
N PRO A 28 7.57 -12.63 -3.52
CA PRO A 28 7.24 -11.83 -4.69
C PRO A 28 5.82 -12.10 -5.21
N GLU A 29 5.28 -13.31 -4.99
CA GLU A 29 3.91 -13.66 -5.35
C GLU A 29 2.90 -12.88 -4.48
N VAL A 30 3.10 -12.87 -3.16
CA VAL A 30 2.31 -12.11 -2.19
C VAL A 30 2.47 -10.60 -2.39
N GLY A 31 3.69 -10.13 -2.65
CA GLY A 31 3.92 -8.71 -2.96
C GLY A 31 3.21 -8.25 -4.23
N ARG A 32 3.15 -9.09 -5.26
CA ARG A 32 2.41 -8.80 -6.50
C ARG A 32 0.90 -8.76 -6.28
N SER A 33 0.33 -9.67 -5.47
CA SER A 33 -1.11 -9.67 -5.20
C SER A 33 -1.52 -8.46 -4.36
N ILE A 34 -0.77 -8.14 -3.30
CA ILE A 34 -0.98 -6.94 -2.49
C ILE A 34 -0.79 -5.68 -3.34
N GLY A 35 0.25 -5.63 -4.17
CA GLY A 35 0.51 -4.49 -5.05
C GLY A 35 -0.62 -4.25 -6.05
N LYS A 36 -1.20 -5.30 -6.63
CA LYS A 36 -2.39 -5.20 -7.48
C LYS A 36 -3.60 -4.66 -6.70
N ALA A 37 -3.87 -5.21 -5.52
CA ALA A 37 -4.97 -4.76 -4.67
C ALA A 37 -4.83 -3.27 -4.29
N ILE A 38 -3.64 -2.82 -3.90
CA ILE A 38 -3.38 -1.41 -3.59
C ILE A 38 -3.57 -0.53 -4.83
N ASN A 39 -3.11 -0.98 -6.00
CA ASN A 39 -3.25 -0.23 -7.25
C ASN A 39 -4.71 -0.09 -7.68
N GLU A 40 -5.50 -1.15 -7.57
CA GLU A 40 -6.95 -1.13 -7.84
C GLU A 40 -7.69 -0.26 -6.83
N PHE A 41 -7.38 -0.40 -5.54
CA PHE A 41 -7.92 0.46 -4.48
C PHE A 41 -7.64 1.93 -4.76
N LYS A 42 -6.38 2.28 -5.08
CA LYS A 42 -5.97 3.66 -5.40
C LYS A 42 -6.71 4.21 -6.63
N LYS A 43 -6.93 3.38 -7.66
CA LYS A 43 -7.69 3.79 -8.85
C LYS A 43 -9.15 4.08 -8.49
N GLY A 44 -9.82 3.17 -7.80
CA GLY A 44 -11.21 3.36 -7.37
C GLY A 44 -11.37 4.58 -6.45
N SER A 45 -10.48 4.77 -5.48
CA SER A 45 -10.51 5.96 -4.62
C SER A 45 -10.31 7.27 -5.40
N LYS A 46 -9.48 7.25 -6.45
CA LYS A 46 -9.23 8.43 -7.29
C LYS A 46 -10.46 8.76 -8.14
N GLU A 47 -11.05 7.76 -8.79
CA GLU A 47 -12.27 7.92 -9.59
C GLU A 47 -13.43 8.47 -8.75
N MET A 48 -13.64 7.93 -7.55
CA MET A 48 -14.61 8.46 -6.58
C MET A 48 -14.33 9.91 -6.17
N THR A 49 -13.05 10.26 -5.96
CA THR A 49 -12.66 11.63 -5.60
C THR A 49 -12.90 12.59 -6.76
N ASP A 50 -12.59 12.18 -7.99
CA ASP A 50 -12.76 13.00 -9.19
C ASP A 50 -14.27 13.18 -9.51
N GLU A 51 -15.11 12.15 -9.36
CA GLU A 51 -16.58 12.25 -9.47
C GLU A 51 -17.18 13.20 -8.40
N PHE A 52 -16.72 13.09 -7.16
CA PHE A 52 -17.20 13.93 -6.07
C PHE A 52 -16.81 15.40 -6.27
N LYS A 53 -15.61 15.68 -6.79
CA LYS A 53 -15.18 17.05 -7.13
C LYS A 53 -15.99 17.65 -8.27
N ASN A 54 -16.19 16.90 -9.36
CA ASN A 54 -16.98 17.41 -10.49
C ASN A 54 -18.43 17.70 -10.08
N SER A 55 -18.99 16.92 -9.16
CA SER A 55 -20.35 17.16 -8.63
C SER A 55 -20.45 18.41 -7.75
N LEU A 56 -19.35 18.84 -7.13
CA LEU A 56 -19.30 20.06 -6.30
C LEU A 56 -19.06 21.31 -7.14
N ASP A 57 -18.22 21.21 -8.18
CA ASP A 57 -17.97 22.33 -9.10
C ASP A 57 -19.21 22.69 -9.95
N ASP A 58 -20.10 21.72 -10.25
CA ASP A 58 -21.35 21.94 -11.00
C ASP A 58 -22.45 22.69 -10.18
N ASP A 59 -22.36 22.71 -8.85
CA ASP A 59 -23.32 23.40 -7.97
C ASP A 59 -22.93 24.87 -7.74
N ASP A 60 -21.64 25.23 -7.78
CA ASP A 60 -21.16 26.61 -7.62
C ASP A 60 -21.38 27.50 -8.88
N GLU A 61 -21.63 26.92 -10.07
CA GLU A 61 -21.90 27.67 -11.31
C GLU A 61 -23.38 28.09 -11.47
N LYS A 62 -24.31 27.51 -10.68
CA LYS A 62 -25.76 27.78 -10.81
C LYS A 62 -26.27 28.98 -9.99
N ASP A 63 -25.44 29.54 -9.12
CA ASP A 63 -25.79 30.67 -8.25
C ASP A 63 -25.15 32.02 -8.69
N ALA A 64 -24.57 32.11 -9.90
CA ALA A 64 -23.96 33.33 -10.48
C ALA A 64 -24.78 33.97 -11.61
#